data_AF-A0A5K0X8W2-F1
#
_entry.id   AF-A0A5K0X8W2-F1
#
_cell.length_a   1.000
_cell.length_b   1.000
_cell.length_c   1.000
_cell.angle_alpha   90.00
_cell.angle_beta   90.00
_cell.angle_gamma   90.00
#
_symmetry.space_group_name_H-M   'P 1'
#
loop_
_entity.id
_entity.type
_entity.pdbx_description
1 polymer ?
#
loop_
_entity_poly.entity_id
_entity_poly.type
_entity_poly.pdbx_seq_one_letter_code
_entity_poly.pdbx_strand_id
1 'polypeptide(L)' 'RARELANLVGAEAITLAELENFHPEEGMILANTTSIGMQPKIEETPVPK' A
#
# COMPACT_ATOMS: atom_id res chain seq x y z
N ARG A 1 3.16 2.67 13.25
CA ARG A 1 4.06 2.16 12.18
C ARG A 1 3.97 2.97 10.88
N ALA A 2 2.90 2.89 10.06
CA ALA A 2 2.84 3.67 8.81
C ALA A 2 3.06 5.18 9.03
N ARG A 3 2.35 5.76 10.01
CA ARG A 3 2.52 7.18 10.40
C ARG A 3 3.93 7.53 10.90
N GLU A 4 4.56 6.65 11.68
CA GLU A 4 5.91 6.88 12.19
C GLU A 4 6.94 6.88 11.06
N LEU A 5 6.82 5.93 10.13
CA LEU A 5 7.68 5.84 8.96
C LEU A 5 7.51 7.06 8.05
N ALA A 6 6.26 7.45 7.77
CA ALA A 6 5.95 8.62 6.95
C ALA A 6 6.55 9.90 7.56
N ASN A 7 6.39 10.09 8.87
CA ASN A 7 7.00 11.23 9.59
C ASN A 7 8.53 11.23 9.50
N LEU A 8 9.19 10.06 9.52
CA LEU A 8 10.64 9.95 9.45
C LEU A 8 11.20 10.37 8.08
N VAL A 9 10.46 10.10 7.00
CA VAL A 9 10.91 10.36 5.62
C VAL A 9 10.24 11.57 4.97
N GLY A 10 9.39 12.30 5.70
CA GLY A 10 8.64 13.45 5.18
C GLY A 10 7.56 13.07 4.16
N ALA A 11 6.97 11.88 4.30
CA ALA A 11 5.89 11.39 3.45
C ALA A 11 4.52 11.47 4.15
N GLU A 12 3.46 11.14 3.41
CA GLU A 12 2.11 10.98 3.93
C GLU A 12 1.81 9.50 4.21
N ALA A 13 1.11 9.22 5.31
CA ALA A 13 0.62 7.88 5.63
C ALA A 13 -0.87 7.79 5.35
N ILE A 14 -1.25 6.81 4.53
CA ILE A 14 -2.65 6.39 4.33
C ILE A 14 -2.89 5.04 5.02
N THR A 15 -4.13 4.78 5.38
CA THR A 15 -4.57 3.47 5.86
C THR A 15 -4.82 2.52 4.69
N LEU A 16 -4.78 1.20 4.96
CA LEU A 16 -5.07 0.20 3.93
C LEU A 16 -6.53 0.31 3.41
N ALA A 17 -7.47 0.71 4.27
CA ALA A 17 -8.86 0.93 3.88
C ALA A 17 -9.03 2.17 2.98
N GLU A 18 -8.23 3.21 3.17
CA GLU A 18 -8.22 4.38 2.29
C GLU A 18 -7.60 4.05 0.92
N LEU A 19 -6.61 3.16 0.88
CA LEU A 19 -5.97 2.73 -0.37
C LEU A 19 -6.97 2.10 -1.35
N GLU A 20 -8.00 1.39 -0.87
CA GLU A 20 -9.05 0.80 -1.73
C GLU A 20 -9.82 1.84 -2.55
N ASN A 21 -9.95 3.07 -2.03
CA ASN A 21 -10.66 4.17 -2.67
C ASN A 21 -9.70 5.28 -3.14
N PHE A 22 -8.39 5.05 -3.04
CA PHE A 22 -7.39 6.01 -3.44
C PHE A 22 -7.31 6.06 -4.97
N HIS A 23 -7.44 7.26 -5.53
CA HIS A 23 -7.36 7.49 -6.95
C HIS A 23 -5.97 8.02 -7.27
N PRO A 24 -5.03 7.18 -7.73
CA PRO A 24 -3.67 7.61 -8.01
C PRO A 24 -3.65 8.63 -9.16
N GLU A 25 -2.75 9.60 -9.06
CA GLU A 25 -2.44 10.48 -10.18
C GLU A 25 -1.74 9.69 -11.30
N GLU A 26 -1.82 10.22 -12.52
CA GLU A 26 -1.16 9.62 -13.67
C GLU A 26 0.35 9.50 -13.42
N GLY A 27 0.89 8.29 -13.58
CA GLY A 27 2.32 8.00 -13.38
C GLY A 27 2.72 7.60 -11.96
N MET A 28 1.80 7.54 -10.99
CA MET A 28 2.10 6.97 -9.67
C MET A 28 2.42 5.46 -9.76
N ILE A 29 3.34 4.98 -8.92
CA ILE A 29 3.78 3.58 -8.86
C ILE A 29 3.39 2.97 -7.52
N LEU A 30 2.73 1.80 -7.54
CA LEU A 30 2.43 1.02 -6.35
C LEU A 30 3.54 -0.03 -6.10
N ALA A 31 4.18 0.04 -4.94
CA ALA A 31 5.21 -0.91 -4.51
C ALA A 31 4.77 -1.68 -3.25
N ASN A 32 4.28 -2.92 -3.43
CA ASN A 32 3.95 -3.78 -2.31
C ASN A 32 5.23 -4.28 -1.62
N THR A 33 5.38 -4.00 -0.33
CA THR A 33 6.49 -4.49 0.52
C THR A 33 6.00 -5.41 1.64
N THR A 34 4.72 -5.79 1.60
CA THR A 34 4.13 -6.75 2.53
C THR A 34 4.24 -8.17 1.99
N SER A 35 3.98 -9.16 2.85
CA SER A 35 3.93 -10.57 2.44
C SER A 35 2.62 -10.99 1.77
N ILE A 36 1.70 -10.06 1.50
CA ILE A 36 0.44 -10.34 0.78
C ILE A 36 0.78 -10.80 -0.65
N GLY A 37 0.19 -11.92 -1.09
CA GLY A 37 0.50 -12.55 -2.37
C GLY A 37 1.66 -13.54 -2.34
N MET A 38 2.37 -13.67 -1.20
CA MET A 38 3.44 -14.66 -1.04
C MET A 38 2.85 -16.07 -0.80
N GLN A 39 3.53 -17.12 -1.24
CA GLN A 39 3.14 -18.50 -0.95
C GLN A 39 2.93 -18.71 0.57
N PRO A 40 1.81 -19.34 1.00
CA PRO A 40 0.78 -20.03 0.19
C PRO A 40 -0.39 -19.15 -0.29
N LYS A 41 -0.43 -17.87 0.10
CA LYS A 41 -1.54 -16.93 -0.14
C LYS A 41 -1.46 -16.25 -1.50
N ILE A 42 -1.27 -17.04 -2.57
CA ILE A 42 -1.01 -16.52 -3.92
C ILE A 42 -2.19 -15.76 -4.53
N GLU A 43 -3.40 -16.00 -4.04
CA GLU A 43 -4.62 -15.31 -4.50
C GLU A 43 -4.88 -14.00 -3.76
N GLU A 44 -4.15 -13.72 -2.67
CA GLU A 44 -4.29 -12.45 -1.94
C GLU A 44 -3.58 -11.32 -2.68
N THR A 45 -4.19 -10.15 -2.72
CA THR A 45 -3.64 -8.93 -3.33
C THR A 45 -3.76 -7.75 -2.35
N PRO A 46 -2.74 -6.86 -2.26
CA PRO A 46 -2.78 -5.71 -1.35
C PRO A 46 -3.77 -4.63 -1.77
N VAL A 47 -4.26 -4.69 -3.02
CA VAL A 47 -5.30 -3.82 -3.57
C VAL A 47 -6.34 -4.67 -4.30
N PRO A 48 -7.63 -4.28 -4.30
CA PRO A 48 -8.65 -4.94 -5.11
C PRO A 48 -8.26 -5.00 -6.59
N LYS A 49 -8.66 -6.06 -7.29
CA LYS A 49 -8.50 -6.21 -8.74
C LYS A 49 -9.54 -5.40 -9.50
#